data_AF-A0A8C5L2T2-F1
#
_entry.id   AF-A0A8C5L2T2-F1
#
_cell.length_a   1.000
_cell.length_b   1.000
_cell.length_c   1.000
_cell.angle_alpha   90.00
_cell.angle_beta   90.00
_cell.angle_gamma   90.00
#
_symmetry.space_group_name_H-M   'P 1'
#
loop_
_entity.id
_entity.type
_entity.pdbx_description
1 polymer ?
#
loop_
_entity_poly.entity_id
_entity_poly.type
_entity_poly.pdbx_seq_one_letter_code
_entity_poly.pdbx_strand_id
1 'polypeptide(L)'
;MTSPLCRAASANALSSQDQVSMPASKAKGNMPQSSPAVKGSVRVQAWPALRSKSGGFHSRPAKPSVRAQVAELQRKIQLLGRCDGYESHVWERAGRAKDRRGRLRALLSPPLRQALEHLDHQLREKMNQLNALRHQANLRQKRLNELKLQHRLRQLEMNEAQDSNTEVAKTVRNLENRLEKARMKAEEAKHITDLYLQLKGYLQEESLNLENRLDAMEAEVLKAKHEMKELHVVNQEAINARDIAKNQLQYLEETVIRERKKRDRYITDCKKRAEEKKLQNERMERKTQRDHVLLQSEETIQDHLRHKEEELRQRWSMYQMEVIFGKFKDATGVAETHSVVRRFLAQGETFTQLEALKKDNEQTLAKLKQEKQRLQQELEALKYSGDATLVSQQKRQEEMQGHLQTEEQRLNQVQEQLERTLRTMQIVRGSLEHLASKLNHITVNGLAGEKELDPDAGDYLPNLLVLVEEKLLQLQRQLESHDVSEMLRHIADREFLTSLEGKLPLYNTRITLPVAGIKDKFFDEEESEDDNIVVTRAAFKMHSQKLIEARSKKRSRSRRS
;
A
#
# COMPACT_ATOMS: atom_id res chain seq x y z
N MET A 1 22.69 -51.95 -45.31
CA MET A 1 21.45 -52.75 -45.52
C MET A 1 20.41 -52.24 -44.53
N THR A 2 19.21 -51.89 -45.04
CA THR A 2 17.92 -51.78 -44.32
C THR A 2 17.82 -51.04 -42.98
N SER A 3 17.28 -49.81 -43.03
CA SER A 3 16.37 -49.20 -42.02
C SER A 3 15.00 -49.93 -42.01
N PRO A 4 13.93 -49.49 -41.29
CA PRO A 4 13.78 -48.44 -40.27
C PRO A 4 12.94 -48.85 -39.02
N LEU A 5 12.68 -47.93 -38.06
CA LEU A 5 11.32 -47.57 -37.59
C LEU A 5 11.35 -46.37 -36.62
N CYS A 6 10.20 -45.73 -36.39
CA CYS A 6 10.10 -44.32 -35.98
C CYS A 6 9.22 -44.01 -34.76
N ARG A 7 9.50 -42.85 -34.15
CA ARG A 7 8.55 -41.88 -33.51
C ARG A 7 7.65 -42.32 -32.34
N ALA A 8 8.01 -41.80 -31.16
CA ALA A 8 7.18 -41.09 -30.18
C ALA A 8 8.12 -40.25 -29.29
N ALA A 9 7.76 -39.17 -28.57
CA ALA A 9 6.71 -38.13 -28.63
C ALA A 9 7.19 -37.00 -27.67
N SER A 10 6.75 -35.72 -27.66
CA SER A 10 5.84 -34.89 -28.47
C SER A 10 6.18 -33.40 -28.22
N ALA A 11 5.72 -32.46 -29.05
CA ALA A 11 5.92 -31.02 -28.82
C ALA A 11 4.91 -30.43 -27.82
N ASN A 12 5.32 -29.50 -26.97
CA ASN A 12 4.43 -28.58 -26.26
C ASN A 12 5.04 -27.18 -26.23
N ALA A 13 4.32 -26.22 -26.79
CA ALA A 13 4.63 -24.80 -26.70
C ALA A 13 3.94 -24.19 -25.46
N LEU A 14 4.61 -23.27 -24.78
CA LEU A 14 4.02 -22.53 -23.66
C LEU A 14 3.09 -21.43 -24.18
N SER A 15 1.83 -21.46 -23.74
CA SER A 15 0.82 -20.44 -24.04
C SER A 15 0.74 -19.40 -22.93
N SER A 16 0.89 -18.13 -23.29
CA SER A 16 0.68 -17.00 -22.39
C SER A 16 -0.79 -16.58 -22.36
N GLN A 17 -1.54 -16.88 -21.29
CA GLN A 17 -2.67 -16.07 -20.82
C GLN A 17 -3.25 -16.63 -19.53
N ASP A 18 -3.32 -15.79 -18.49
CA ASP A 18 -4.39 -15.84 -17.51
C ASP A 18 -4.71 -14.42 -17.02
N GLN A 19 -5.89 -13.93 -17.37
CA GLN A 19 -6.54 -12.79 -16.72
C GLN A 19 -7.92 -13.25 -16.24
N VAL A 20 -8.06 -13.42 -14.93
CA VAL A 20 -9.34 -13.80 -14.33
C VAL A 20 -10.15 -12.52 -14.04
N SER A 21 -11.28 -12.38 -14.72
CA SER A 21 -12.29 -11.35 -14.44
C SER A 21 -13.48 -11.93 -13.68
N MET A 22 -13.96 -11.20 -12.68
CA MET A 22 -15.13 -11.55 -11.86
C MET A 22 -16.43 -11.65 -12.68
N PRO A 23 -17.35 -12.58 -12.35
CA PRO A 23 -18.72 -12.56 -12.85
C PRO A 23 -19.60 -11.63 -12.01
N ALA A 24 -20.48 -10.88 -12.67
CA ALA A 24 -21.49 -10.05 -12.03
C ALA A 24 -22.88 -10.70 -12.12
N SER A 25 -23.61 -10.77 -11.01
CA SER A 25 -25.02 -11.16 -10.98
C SER A 25 -25.90 -9.93 -10.72
N LYS A 26 -26.98 -9.78 -11.49
CA LYS A 26 -27.89 -8.64 -11.44
C LYS A 26 -29.33 -9.16 -11.34
N ALA A 27 -29.93 -9.05 -10.16
CA ALA A 27 -31.36 -9.30 -9.97
C ALA A 27 -32.17 -8.01 -10.18
N LYS A 28 -33.40 -8.13 -10.69
CA LYS A 28 -34.34 -7.04 -10.96
C LYS A 28 -35.59 -7.18 -10.11
N GLY A 29 -36.12 -6.05 -9.62
CA GLY A 29 -37.47 -5.88 -9.07
C GLY A 29 -37.55 -4.55 -8.32
N ASN A 30 -38.67 -3.83 -8.27
CA ASN A 30 -39.85 -3.88 -9.14
C ASN A 30 -40.52 -2.48 -9.22
N MET A 31 -41.44 -2.32 -10.17
CA MET A 31 -42.24 -1.12 -10.48
C MET A 31 -43.22 -0.68 -9.34
N PRO A 32 -44.09 0.34 -9.51
CA PRO A 32 -43.88 1.76 -9.83
C PRO A 32 -44.68 2.70 -8.87
N GLN A 33 -44.61 4.02 -9.04
CA GLN A 33 -45.65 4.94 -8.54
C GLN A 33 -46.26 5.79 -9.66
N SER A 34 -47.59 5.88 -9.62
CA SER A 34 -48.43 6.65 -10.54
C SER A 34 -49.15 7.75 -9.78
N SER A 35 -49.29 8.94 -10.37
CA SER A 35 -50.36 9.90 -10.01
C SER A 35 -50.70 10.82 -11.20
N PRO A 36 -51.94 11.32 -11.31
CA PRO A 36 -52.47 11.82 -12.58
C PRO A 36 -52.48 13.36 -12.71
N ALA A 37 -52.65 13.83 -13.95
CA ALA A 37 -52.86 15.25 -14.26
C ALA A 37 -54.34 15.66 -14.16
N VAL A 38 -54.63 16.89 -13.68
CA VAL A 38 -55.79 17.70 -14.11
C VAL A 38 -55.39 19.19 -14.20
N LYS A 39 -56.05 19.91 -15.12
CA LYS A 39 -55.79 21.28 -15.57
C LYS A 39 -56.40 22.34 -14.65
N GLY A 40 -55.85 23.56 -14.66
CA GLY A 40 -56.53 24.79 -14.21
C GLY A 40 -56.04 26.01 -15.00
N SER A 41 -56.87 26.60 -15.86
CA SER A 41 -56.52 27.75 -16.69
C SER A 41 -57.64 28.79 -16.69
N VAL A 42 -57.35 29.98 -16.15
CA VAL A 42 -58.09 31.25 -16.33
C VAL A 42 -57.04 32.37 -16.22
N ARG A 43 -56.46 32.89 -17.31
CA ARG A 43 -57.02 33.73 -18.38
C ARG A 43 -57.45 35.14 -17.92
N VAL A 44 -56.57 36.09 -18.20
CA VAL A 44 -56.80 37.54 -18.16
C VAL A 44 -58.02 37.93 -18.99
N GLN A 45 -58.88 38.79 -18.44
CA GLN A 45 -59.79 39.66 -19.20
C GLN A 45 -59.77 41.07 -18.62
N ALA A 46 -59.95 42.05 -19.51
CA ALA A 46 -59.95 43.50 -19.22
C ALA A 46 -61.33 44.10 -19.59
N TRP A 47 -61.38 45.43 -19.69
CA TRP A 47 -62.50 46.28 -20.16
C TRP A 47 -63.58 46.64 -19.12
N PRO A 48 -64.22 47.83 -19.18
CA PRO A 48 -63.79 49.10 -19.81
C PRO A 48 -63.90 50.33 -18.88
N ALA A 49 -63.44 51.49 -19.36
CA ALA A 49 -63.46 52.77 -18.65
C ALA A 49 -64.80 53.53 -18.76
N LEU A 50 -65.14 54.35 -17.76
CA LEU A 50 -66.05 55.49 -17.93
C LEU A 50 -65.88 56.61 -16.86
N ARG A 51 -65.78 57.84 -17.38
CA ARG A 51 -65.98 59.18 -16.74
C ARG A 51 -65.10 59.63 -15.56
N SER A 52 -64.10 60.42 -15.94
CA SER A 52 -63.76 61.75 -15.40
C SER A 52 -64.57 62.33 -14.22
N LYS A 53 -63.85 62.74 -13.17
CA LYS A 53 -64.07 64.03 -12.48
C LYS A 53 -62.71 64.68 -12.19
N SER A 54 -62.65 65.99 -12.37
CA SER A 54 -61.43 66.81 -12.29
C SER A 54 -60.99 67.05 -10.85
N GLY A 55 -59.70 66.89 -10.58
CA GLY A 55 -59.00 67.32 -9.37
C GLY A 55 -57.58 67.74 -9.74
N GLY A 56 -57.15 68.94 -9.35
CA GLY A 56 -55.96 69.58 -9.89
C GLY A 56 -54.64 68.94 -9.44
N PHE A 57 -53.74 68.67 -10.40
CA PHE A 57 -52.34 68.36 -10.12
C PHE A 57 -51.52 69.64 -9.90
N HIS A 58 -50.96 69.82 -8.69
CA HIS A 58 -49.82 70.71 -8.51
C HIS A 58 -48.52 69.96 -8.80
N SER A 59 -47.91 70.24 -9.95
CA SER A 59 -46.61 69.70 -10.33
C SER A 59 -45.51 70.22 -9.39
N ARG A 60 -44.77 69.31 -8.75
CA ARG A 60 -43.49 69.64 -8.10
C ARG A 60 -42.44 69.86 -9.19
N PRO A 61 -41.70 70.98 -9.20
CA PRO A 61 -40.64 71.19 -10.19
C PRO A 61 -39.51 70.17 -9.99
N ALA A 62 -39.05 69.58 -11.09
CA ALA A 62 -37.93 68.65 -11.08
C ALA A 62 -36.65 69.34 -10.57
N LYS A 63 -35.98 68.75 -9.58
CA LYS A 63 -34.71 69.29 -9.06
C LYS A 63 -33.62 69.13 -10.13
N PRO A 64 -32.91 70.20 -10.54
CA PRO A 64 -31.83 70.09 -11.51
C PRO A 64 -30.69 69.23 -10.97
N SER A 65 -30.03 68.47 -11.84
CA SER A 65 -28.85 67.65 -11.51
C SER A 65 -27.77 68.47 -10.80
N VAL A 66 -27.05 67.85 -9.86
CA VAL A 66 -25.94 68.52 -9.13
C VAL A 66 -24.90 69.12 -10.10
N ARG A 67 -24.64 68.47 -11.23
CA ARG A 67 -23.74 69.03 -12.28
C ARG A 67 -24.32 70.29 -12.93
N ALA A 68 -25.64 70.35 -13.16
CA ALA A 68 -26.32 71.54 -13.67
C ALA A 68 -26.32 72.67 -12.63
N GLN A 69 -26.57 72.37 -11.36
CA GLN A 69 -26.48 73.34 -10.26
C GLN A 69 -25.07 73.93 -10.12
N VAL A 70 -24.02 73.10 -10.21
CA VAL A 70 -22.62 73.56 -10.18
C VAL A 70 -22.29 74.42 -11.41
N ALA A 71 -22.73 74.04 -12.60
CA ALA A 71 -22.53 74.84 -13.81
C ALA A 71 -23.27 76.19 -13.75
N GLU A 72 -24.49 76.21 -13.21
CA GLU A 72 -25.26 77.44 -13.01
C GLU A 72 -24.63 78.35 -11.95
N LEU A 73 -24.12 77.78 -10.85
CA LEU A 73 -23.33 78.51 -9.85
C LEU A 73 -22.03 79.06 -10.45
N GLN A 74 -21.32 78.30 -11.27
CA GLN A 74 -20.11 78.77 -11.95
C GLN A 74 -20.39 79.92 -12.93
N ARG A 75 -21.49 79.87 -13.69
CA ARG A 75 -21.95 81.00 -14.52
C ARG A 75 -22.31 82.22 -13.67
N LYS A 76 -23.01 82.03 -12.53
CA LYS A 76 -23.34 83.12 -11.59
C LYS A 76 -22.07 83.74 -10.98
N ILE A 77 -21.06 82.95 -10.64
CA ILE A 77 -19.76 83.44 -10.15
C ILE A 77 -18.99 84.19 -11.25
N GLN A 78 -18.98 83.72 -12.50
CA GLN A 78 -18.37 84.47 -13.62
C GLN A 78 -19.11 85.77 -13.93
N LEU A 79 -20.43 85.82 -13.80
CA LEU A 79 -21.22 87.04 -13.94
C LEU A 79 -20.92 88.02 -12.79
N LEU A 80 -20.85 87.55 -11.54
CA LEU A 80 -20.44 88.37 -10.40
C LEU A 80 -19.03 88.97 -10.59
N GLY A 81 -18.06 88.18 -11.05
CA GLY A 81 -16.71 88.69 -11.35
C GLY A 81 -16.66 89.71 -12.51
N ARG A 82 -17.61 89.66 -13.46
CA ARG A 82 -17.80 90.73 -14.46
C ARG A 82 -18.50 91.97 -13.87
N CYS A 83 -19.40 91.79 -12.89
CA CYS A 83 -20.03 92.89 -12.18
C CYS A 83 -19.04 93.65 -11.26
N ASP A 84 -18.07 92.97 -10.63
CA ASP A 84 -17.08 93.63 -9.77
C ASP A 84 -16.26 94.72 -10.51
N GLY A 85 -15.94 94.49 -11.80
CA GLY A 85 -15.30 95.49 -12.66
C GLY A 85 -16.19 96.69 -13.00
N TYR A 86 -17.50 96.46 -13.18
CA TYR A 86 -18.48 97.54 -13.32
C TYR A 86 -18.69 98.30 -12.00
N GLU A 87 -18.64 97.61 -10.87
CA GLU A 87 -18.82 98.22 -9.55
C GLU A 87 -17.72 99.23 -9.23
N SER A 88 -16.45 98.97 -9.56
CA SER A 88 -15.37 99.91 -9.26
C SER A 88 -15.62 101.31 -9.89
N HIS A 89 -16.08 101.35 -11.14
CA HIS A 89 -16.47 102.60 -11.82
C HIS A 89 -17.78 103.20 -11.26
N VAL A 90 -18.72 102.38 -10.80
CA VAL A 90 -19.96 102.84 -10.17
C VAL A 90 -19.69 103.43 -8.78
N TRP A 91 -18.80 102.85 -7.97
CA TRP A 91 -18.38 103.39 -6.68
C TRP A 91 -17.67 104.74 -6.82
N GLU A 92 -16.83 104.91 -7.83
CA GLU A 92 -16.14 106.17 -8.10
C GLU A 92 -17.12 107.28 -8.57
N ARG A 93 -18.14 106.94 -9.38
CA ARG A 93 -19.27 107.85 -9.66
C ARG A 93 -20.13 108.13 -8.43
N ALA A 94 -20.39 107.13 -7.59
CA ALA A 94 -21.19 107.27 -6.38
C ALA A 94 -20.51 108.17 -5.34
N GLY A 95 -19.18 108.11 -5.21
CA GLY A 95 -18.37 109.04 -4.41
C GLY A 95 -18.53 110.48 -4.87
N ARG A 96 -18.32 110.77 -6.16
CA ARG A 96 -18.55 112.10 -6.74
C ARG A 96 -20.00 112.58 -6.58
N ALA A 97 -20.98 111.66 -6.58
CA ALA A 97 -22.38 111.97 -6.29
C ALA A 97 -22.69 112.13 -4.78
N LYS A 98 -21.84 111.64 -3.88
CA LYS A 98 -21.96 111.81 -2.42
C LYS A 98 -21.56 113.24 -2.02
N ASP A 99 -20.46 113.76 -2.58
CA ASP A 99 -20.01 115.15 -2.35
C ASP A 99 -20.94 116.21 -2.95
N ARG A 100 -21.65 115.87 -4.03
CA ARG A 100 -22.73 116.72 -4.59
C ARG A 100 -23.98 116.67 -3.70
N ARG A 101 -24.37 115.48 -3.21
CA ARG A 101 -25.48 115.33 -2.26
C ARG A 101 -25.22 116.02 -0.92
N GLY A 102 -23.99 116.00 -0.40
CA GLY A 102 -23.62 116.72 0.83
C GLY A 102 -23.84 118.22 0.71
N ARG A 103 -23.40 118.83 -0.41
CA ARG A 103 -23.59 120.26 -0.69
C ARG A 103 -25.06 120.65 -0.87
N LEU A 104 -25.85 119.85 -1.61
CA LEU A 104 -27.29 120.09 -1.77
C LEU A 104 -28.07 119.94 -0.44
N ARG A 105 -27.65 119.01 0.44
CA ARG A 105 -28.28 118.81 1.76
C ARG A 105 -28.23 120.05 2.64
N ALA A 106 -27.23 120.93 2.47
CA ALA A 106 -27.11 122.18 3.20
C ALA A 106 -28.15 123.25 2.82
N LEU A 107 -28.80 123.12 1.64
CA LEU A 107 -29.78 124.08 1.11
C LEU A 107 -31.24 123.63 1.24
N LEU A 108 -31.49 122.42 1.74
CA LEU A 108 -32.82 121.81 1.84
C LEU A 108 -33.51 122.13 3.17
N SER A 109 -34.84 122.15 3.18
CA SER A 109 -35.66 122.38 4.39
C SER A 109 -35.59 121.19 5.36
N PRO A 110 -35.85 121.38 6.67
CA PRO A 110 -35.73 120.33 7.67
C PRO A 110 -36.42 118.98 7.36
N PRO A 111 -37.68 118.92 6.89
CA PRO A 111 -38.33 117.63 6.60
C PRO A 111 -37.70 116.89 5.41
N LEU A 112 -37.17 117.60 4.40
CA LEU A 112 -36.47 116.95 3.28
C LEU A 112 -35.09 116.39 3.70
N ARG A 113 -34.42 116.98 4.71
CA ARG A 113 -33.17 116.42 5.24
C ARG A 113 -33.42 115.09 5.95
N GLN A 114 -34.44 115.02 6.79
CA GLN A 114 -34.84 113.80 7.49
C GLN A 114 -35.17 112.66 6.51
N ALA A 115 -35.95 112.95 5.45
CA ALA A 115 -36.24 111.97 4.40
C ALA A 115 -34.98 111.45 3.70
N LEU A 116 -34.00 112.32 3.39
CA LEU A 116 -32.72 111.91 2.80
C LEU A 116 -31.85 111.10 3.78
N GLU A 117 -31.91 111.39 5.07
CA GLU A 117 -31.20 110.63 6.10
C GLU A 117 -31.80 109.24 6.32
N HIS A 118 -33.13 109.09 6.26
CA HIS A 118 -33.79 107.78 6.26
C HIS A 118 -33.42 106.95 5.02
N LEU A 119 -33.41 107.55 3.83
CA LEU A 119 -32.98 106.87 2.60
C LEU A 119 -31.49 106.49 2.64
N ASP A 120 -30.61 107.34 3.19
CA ASP A 120 -29.20 106.99 3.40
C ASP A 120 -29.02 105.86 4.43
N HIS A 121 -29.83 105.80 5.48
CA HIS A 121 -29.81 104.67 6.43
C HIS A 121 -30.25 103.37 5.75
N GLN A 122 -31.35 103.39 5.00
CA GLN A 122 -31.79 102.23 4.21
C GLN A 122 -30.71 101.78 3.19
N LEU A 123 -30.03 102.72 2.53
CA LEU A 123 -28.91 102.39 1.63
C LEU A 123 -27.71 101.78 2.38
N ARG A 124 -27.39 102.26 3.58
CA ARG A 124 -26.34 101.65 4.45
C ARG A 124 -26.74 100.25 4.90
N GLU A 125 -27.99 100.04 5.30
CA GLU A 125 -28.52 98.72 5.66
C GLU A 125 -28.44 97.74 4.47
N LYS A 126 -28.85 98.17 3.27
CA LYS A 126 -28.73 97.35 2.05
C LYS A 126 -27.28 97.08 1.68
N MET A 127 -26.38 98.04 1.83
CA MET A 127 -24.94 97.81 1.61
C MET A 127 -24.35 96.84 2.64
N ASN A 128 -24.74 96.94 3.91
CA ASN A 128 -24.33 96.01 4.96
C ASN A 128 -24.87 94.59 4.72
N GLN A 129 -26.12 94.46 4.27
CA GLN A 129 -26.72 93.18 3.83
C GLN A 129 -25.94 92.58 2.65
N LEU A 130 -25.56 93.39 1.66
CA LEU A 130 -24.76 92.98 0.50
C LEU A 130 -23.35 92.52 0.93
N ASN A 131 -22.65 93.31 1.75
CA ASN A 131 -21.33 92.97 2.29
C ASN A 131 -21.36 91.68 3.13
N ALA A 132 -22.39 91.47 3.95
CA ALA A 132 -22.56 90.24 4.72
C ALA A 132 -22.75 89.02 3.79
N LEU A 133 -23.57 89.15 2.73
CA LEU A 133 -23.74 88.09 1.73
C LEU A 133 -22.46 87.81 0.94
N ARG A 134 -21.67 88.83 0.59
CA ARG A 134 -20.33 88.67 -0.01
C ARG A 134 -19.38 87.90 0.90
N HIS A 135 -19.32 88.26 2.18
CA HIS A 135 -18.49 87.54 3.16
C HIS A 135 -18.91 86.06 3.26
N GLN A 136 -20.21 85.78 3.36
CA GLN A 136 -20.71 84.40 3.36
C GLN A 136 -20.39 83.64 2.06
N ALA A 137 -20.50 84.28 0.90
CA ALA A 137 -20.14 83.67 -0.38
C ALA A 137 -18.64 83.32 -0.43
N ASN A 138 -17.78 84.24 0.01
CA ASN A 138 -16.33 84.04 0.08
C ASN A 138 -15.95 82.90 1.06
N LEU A 139 -16.60 82.81 2.22
CA LEU A 139 -16.41 81.68 3.15
C LEU A 139 -16.82 80.34 2.53
N ARG A 140 -18.00 80.29 1.88
CA ARG A 140 -18.46 79.07 1.18
C ARG A 140 -17.51 78.70 0.04
N GLN A 141 -16.95 79.66 -0.69
CA GLN A 141 -15.97 79.42 -1.75
C GLN A 141 -14.63 78.88 -1.20
N LYS A 142 -14.12 79.42 -0.09
CA LYS A 142 -12.93 78.88 0.61
C LYS A 142 -13.16 77.44 1.03
N ARG A 143 -14.29 77.16 1.71
CA ARG A 143 -14.64 75.80 2.15
C ARG A 143 -14.81 74.82 0.99
N LEU A 144 -15.36 75.26 -0.13
CA LEU A 144 -15.49 74.45 -1.35
C LEU A 144 -14.12 74.17 -2.00
N ASN A 145 -13.18 75.10 -1.91
CA ASN A 145 -11.80 74.88 -2.38
C ASN A 145 -11.04 73.90 -1.45
N GLU A 146 -11.18 74.01 -0.14
CA GLU A 146 -10.65 73.04 0.85
C GLU A 146 -11.15 71.62 0.57
N LEU A 147 -12.47 71.44 0.42
CA LEU A 147 -13.08 70.14 0.14
C LEU A 147 -12.61 69.56 -1.20
N LYS A 148 -12.41 70.39 -2.23
CA LYS A 148 -11.81 69.97 -3.51
C LYS A 148 -10.36 69.52 -3.36
N LEU A 149 -9.57 70.20 -2.52
CA LEU A 149 -8.20 69.81 -2.25
C LEU A 149 -8.14 68.47 -1.51
N GLN A 150 -8.94 68.30 -0.45
CA GLN A 150 -9.07 67.04 0.29
C GLN A 150 -9.52 65.88 -0.62
N HIS A 151 -10.46 66.12 -1.53
CA HIS A 151 -10.88 65.09 -2.49
C HIS A 151 -9.77 64.71 -3.48
N ARG A 152 -8.97 65.68 -3.96
CA ARG A 152 -7.81 65.41 -4.82
C ARG A 152 -6.71 64.64 -4.09
N LEU A 153 -6.41 65.00 -2.84
CA LEU A 153 -5.43 64.27 -2.01
C LEU A 153 -5.86 62.82 -1.82
N ARG A 154 -7.11 62.56 -1.43
CA ARG A 154 -7.66 61.21 -1.33
C ARG A 154 -7.64 60.45 -2.66
N GLN A 155 -7.82 61.12 -3.80
CA GLN A 155 -7.68 60.47 -5.11
C GLN A 155 -6.23 60.06 -5.40
N LEU A 156 -5.24 60.86 -5.01
CA LEU A 156 -3.82 60.50 -5.14
C LEU A 156 -3.45 59.34 -4.20
N GLU A 157 -3.84 59.41 -2.93
CA GLU A 157 -3.64 58.33 -1.94
C GLU A 157 -4.25 56.99 -2.42
N MET A 158 -5.46 57.02 -2.98
CA MET A 158 -6.11 55.82 -3.53
C MET A 158 -5.43 55.31 -4.80
N ASN A 159 -4.87 56.18 -5.64
CA ASN A 159 -4.11 55.76 -6.82
C ASN A 159 -2.77 55.14 -6.41
N GLU A 160 -2.03 55.77 -5.49
CA GLU A 160 -0.76 55.24 -4.95
C GLU A 160 -0.93 53.88 -4.27
N ALA A 161 -2.04 53.68 -3.54
CA ALA A 161 -2.40 52.38 -2.96
C ALA A 161 -2.82 51.34 -4.01
N GLN A 162 -3.34 51.76 -5.17
CA GLN A 162 -3.69 50.89 -6.30
C GLN A 162 -2.51 50.64 -7.26
N ASP A 163 -1.44 51.42 -7.17
CA ASP A 163 -0.23 51.31 -7.99
C ASP A 163 0.60 50.07 -7.60
N SER A 164 0.10 48.92 -8.03
CA SER A 164 0.73 47.60 -7.97
C SER A 164 2.08 47.50 -8.72
N ASN A 165 2.58 48.63 -9.23
CA ASN A 165 3.78 48.79 -10.04
C ASN A 165 4.91 49.53 -9.30
N THR A 166 4.71 49.87 -8.02
CA THR A 166 5.77 50.34 -7.11
C THR A 166 6.97 49.39 -7.13
N GLU A 167 8.17 49.93 -6.90
CA GLU A 167 9.39 49.12 -6.88
C GLU A 167 9.34 48.05 -5.77
N VAL A 168 8.68 48.37 -4.64
CA VAL A 168 8.37 47.42 -3.57
C VAL A 168 7.48 46.27 -4.07
N ALA A 169 6.39 46.54 -4.78
CA ALA A 169 5.55 45.48 -5.34
C ALA A 169 6.27 44.63 -6.41
N LYS A 170 7.29 45.19 -7.08
CA LYS A 170 8.15 44.42 -8.01
C LYS A 170 9.17 43.56 -7.26
N THR A 171 9.79 44.07 -6.20
CA THR A 171 10.74 43.29 -5.39
C THR A 171 10.04 42.17 -4.63
N VAL A 172 8.85 42.39 -4.06
CA VAL A 172 8.02 41.35 -3.43
C VAL A 172 7.73 40.21 -4.41
N ARG A 173 7.17 40.51 -5.59
CA ARG A 173 6.94 39.48 -6.63
C ARG A 173 8.20 38.76 -7.07
N ASN A 174 9.34 39.46 -7.15
CA ASN A 174 10.62 38.83 -7.49
C ASN A 174 11.12 37.89 -6.38
N LEU A 175 10.89 38.22 -5.11
CA LEU A 175 11.22 37.37 -3.97
C LEU A 175 10.29 36.16 -3.89
N GLU A 176 8.98 36.34 -4.09
CA GLU A 176 7.98 35.26 -4.19
C GLU A 176 8.37 34.27 -5.30
N ASN A 177 8.62 34.76 -6.52
CA ASN A 177 9.07 33.93 -7.64
C ASN A 177 10.40 33.19 -7.37
N ARG A 178 11.32 33.78 -6.59
CA ARG A 178 12.59 33.13 -6.19
C ARG A 178 12.35 32.04 -5.14
N LEU A 179 11.48 32.32 -4.18
CA LEU A 179 11.11 31.43 -3.09
C LEU A 179 10.34 30.21 -3.62
N GLU A 180 9.39 30.41 -4.54
CA GLU A 180 8.67 29.32 -5.21
C GLU A 180 9.62 28.45 -6.05
N LYS A 181 10.54 29.06 -6.83
CA LYS A 181 11.61 28.31 -7.52
C LYS A 181 12.53 27.54 -6.57
N ALA A 182 12.78 28.05 -5.36
CA ALA A 182 13.55 27.33 -4.34
C ALA A 182 12.76 26.17 -3.74
N ARG A 183 11.44 26.31 -3.52
CA ARG A 183 10.54 25.24 -3.09
C ARG A 183 10.46 24.11 -4.13
N MET A 184 10.18 24.44 -5.38
CA MET A 184 10.15 23.45 -6.48
C MET A 184 11.46 22.66 -6.57
N LYS A 185 12.62 23.34 -6.50
CA LYS A 185 13.92 22.67 -6.49
C LYS A 185 14.15 21.79 -5.25
N ALA A 186 13.64 22.19 -4.08
CA ALA A 186 13.75 21.39 -2.87
C ALA A 186 12.84 20.15 -2.92
N GLU A 187 11.66 20.24 -3.53
CA GLU A 187 10.74 19.13 -3.78
C GLU A 187 11.31 18.16 -4.83
N GLU A 188 11.86 18.67 -5.94
CA GLU A 188 12.60 17.89 -6.93
C GLU A 188 13.80 17.18 -6.29
N ALA A 189 14.60 17.88 -5.47
CA ALA A 189 15.74 17.28 -4.77
C ALA A 189 15.33 16.18 -3.77
N LYS A 190 14.22 16.36 -3.05
CA LYS A 190 13.62 15.30 -2.22
C LYS A 190 13.22 14.10 -3.06
N HIS A 191 12.44 14.30 -4.12
CA HIS A 191 11.99 13.21 -4.99
C HIS A 191 13.16 12.43 -5.61
N ILE A 192 14.22 13.12 -6.05
CA ILE A 192 15.45 12.50 -6.54
C ILE A 192 16.17 11.71 -5.42
N THR A 193 16.21 12.25 -4.20
CA THR A 193 16.80 11.56 -3.03
C THR A 193 16.01 10.31 -2.68
N ASP A 194 14.68 10.37 -2.65
CA ASP A 194 13.79 9.24 -2.38
C ASP A 194 13.97 8.14 -3.45
N LEU A 195 14.09 8.51 -4.72
CA LEU A 195 14.44 7.59 -5.82
C LEU A 195 15.81 6.92 -5.62
N TYR A 196 16.84 7.67 -5.22
CA TYR A 196 18.15 7.08 -4.92
C TYR A 196 18.14 6.18 -3.68
N LEU A 197 17.33 6.48 -2.67
CA LEU A 197 17.16 5.63 -1.49
C LEU A 197 16.41 4.33 -1.84
N GLN A 198 15.37 4.41 -2.67
CA GLN A 198 14.66 3.22 -3.19
C GLN A 198 15.58 2.35 -4.06
N LEU A 199 16.34 2.96 -4.98
CA LEU A 199 17.31 2.24 -5.81
C LEU A 199 18.41 1.60 -4.96
N LYS A 200 18.90 2.29 -3.93
CA LYS A 200 19.85 1.73 -2.97
C LYS A 200 19.25 0.53 -2.23
N GLY A 201 18.01 0.63 -1.75
CA GLY A 201 17.29 -0.48 -1.11
C GLY A 201 17.21 -1.71 -2.02
N TYR A 202 16.73 -1.52 -3.25
CA TYR A 202 16.66 -2.58 -4.26
C TYR A 202 18.04 -3.22 -4.53
N LEU A 203 19.09 -2.42 -4.71
CA LEU A 203 20.45 -2.94 -4.93
C LEU A 203 21.01 -3.68 -3.71
N GLN A 204 20.65 -3.28 -2.49
CA GLN A 204 21.02 -3.99 -1.27
C GLN A 204 20.29 -5.34 -1.18
N GLU A 205 18.98 -5.38 -1.42
CA GLU A 205 18.20 -6.63 -1.50
C GLU A 205 18.73 -7.56 -2.60
N GLU A 206 19.03 -7.03 -3.79
CA GLU A 206 19.58 -7.80 -4.91
C GLU A 206 20.97 -8.36 -4.59
N SER A 207 21.84 -7.58 -3.91
CA SER A 207 23.17 -8.07 -3.49
C SER A 207 23.08 -9.27 -2.53
N LEU A 208 22.21 -9.22 -1.52
CA LEU A 208 21.97 -10.33 -0.60
C LEU A 208 21.36 -11.56 -1.31
N ASN A 209 20.46 -11.33 -2.27
CA ASN A 209 19.86 -12.42 -3.05
C ASN A 209 20.86 -13.08 -4.01
N LEU A 210 21.85 -12.35 -4.52
CA LEU A 210 22.92 -12.89 -5.37
C LEU A 210 23.87 -13.79 -4.57
N GLU A 211 24.22 -13.44 -3.34
CA GLU A 211 25.03 -14.28 -2.43
C GLU A 211 24.33 -15.61 -2.15
N ASN A 212 23.07 -15.58 -1.70
CA ASN A 212 22.25 -16.79 -1.49
C ASN A 212 22.15 -17.68 -2.74
N ARG A 213 22.11 -17.07 -3.94
CA ARG A 213 22.06 -17.81 -5.21
C ARG A 213 23.42 -18.40 -5.59
N LEU A 214 24.52 -17.74 -5.26
CA LEU A 214 25.87 -18.29 -5.41
C LEU A 214 26.05 -19.51 -4.49
N ASP A 215 25.72 -19.40 -3.20
CA ASP A 215 25.80 -20.51 -2.24
C ASP A 215 25.00 -21.73 -2.70
N ALA A 216 23.78 -21.51 -3.24
CA ALA A 216 22.96 -22.59 -3.79
C ALA A 216 23.63 -23.28 -5.00
N MET A 217 24.18 -22.50 -5.95
CA MET A 217 24.90 -23.05 -7.11
C MET A 217 26.21 -23.75 -6.69
N GLU A 218 26.93 -23.23 -5.69
CA GLU A 218 28.13 -23.88 -5.15
C GLU A 218 27.77 -25.22 -4.47
N ALA A 219 26.69 -25.26 -3.70
CA ALA A 219 26.19 -26.50 -3.09
C ALA A 219 25.77 -27.55 -4.15
N GLU A 220 25.13 -27.13 -5.25
CA GLU A 220 24.83 -28.00 -6.40
C GLU A 220 26.11 -28.52 -7.08
N VAL A 221 27.10 -27.64 -7.33
CA VAL A 221 28.40 -28.03 -7.89
C VAL A 221 29.16 -28.98 -6.97
N LEU A 222 29.07 -28.82 -5.64
CA LEU A 222 29.68 -29.73 -4.68
C LEU A 222 28.99 -31.10 -4.65
N LYS A 223 27.66 -31.16 -4.72
CA LYS A 223 26.89 -32.40 -4.85
C LYS A 223 27.26 -33.14 -6.14
N ALA A 224 27.22 -32.46 -7.28
CA ALA A 224 27.62 -33.04 -8.57
C ALA A 224 29.09 -33.53 -8.57
N LYS A 225 30.01 -32.80 -7.92
CA LYS A 225 31.39 -33.26 -7.72
C LYS A 225 31.52 -34.50 -6.82
N HIS A 226 30.59 -34.71 -5.89
CA HIS A 226 30.54 -35.92 -5.05
C HIS A 226 29.99 -37.10 -5.85
N GLU A 227 28.83 -36.93 -6.50
CA GLU A 227 28.21 -37.91 -7.39
C GLU A 227 29.17 -38.38 -8.49
N MET A 228 29.94 -37.47 -9.10
CA MET A 228 30.95 -37.84 -10.10
C MET A 228 32.11 -38.66 -9.52
N LYS A 229 32.47 -38.49 -8.24
CA LYS A 229 33.47 -39.34 -7.57
C LYS A 229 32.90 -40.72 -7.26
N GLU A 230 31.67 -40.80 -6.77
CA GLU A 230 30.98 -42.07 -6.52
C GLU A 230 30.83 -42.87 -7.81
N LEU A 231 30.33 -42.25 -8.89
CA LEU A 231 30.23 -42.86 -10.22
C LEU A 231 31.61 -43.29 -10.77
N HIS A 232 32.67 -42.55 -10.45
CA HIS A 232 34.03 -42.95 -10.84
C HIS A 232 34.48 -44.23 -10.11
N VAL A 233 34.21 -44.36 -8.81
CA VAL A 233 34.50 -45.58 -8.04
C VAL A 233 33.69 -46.76 -8.59
N VAL A 234 32.38 -46.60 -8.80
CA VAL A 234 31.53 -47.66 -9.39
C VAL A 234 32.01 -48.07 -10.78
N ASN A 235 32.48 -47.13 -11.61
CA ASN A 235 33.06 -47.44 -12.92
C ASN A 235 34.40 -48.20 -12.81
N GLN A 236 35.28 -47.82 -11.86
CA GLN A 236 36.49 -48.59 -11.58
C GLN A 236 36.17 -50.02 -11.13
N GLU A 237 35.21 -50.19 -10.23
CA GLU A 237 34.73 -51.51 -9.78
C GLU A 237 34.17 -52.34 -10.95
N ALA A 238 33.38 -51.73 -11.84
CA ALA A 238 32.85 -52.39 -13.04
C ALA A 238 33.95 -52.81 -14.02
N ILE A 239 34.99 -51.98 -14.21
CA ILE A 239 36.17 -52.31 -15.02
C ILE A 239 36.93 -53.48 -14.39
N ASN A 240 37.18 -53.43 -13.07
CA ASN A 240 37.86 -54.49 -12.33
C ASN A 240 37.09 -55.82 -12.41
N ALA A 241 35.76 -55.79 -12.21
CA ALA A 241 34.90 -56.95 -12.32
C ALA A 241 34.90 -57.56 -13.74
N ARG A 242 34.84 -56.72 -14.78
CA ARG A 242 34.97 -57.13 -16.19
C ARG A 242 36.30 -57.82 -16.44
N ASP A 243 37.41 -57.26 -15.95
CA ASP A 243 38.75 -57.78 -16.21
C ASP A 243 39.03 -59.06 -15.41
N ILE A 244 38.50 -59.20 -14.20
CA ILE A 244 38.46 -60.46 -13.44
C ILE A 244 37.68 -61.54 -14.22
N ALA A 245 36.47 -61.22 -14.70
CA ALA A 245 35.66 -62.17 -15.46
C ALA A 245 36.34 -62.59 -16.78
N LYS A 246 37.00 -61.65 -17.47
CA LYS A 246 37.79 -61.93 -18.68
C LYS A 246 38.98 -62.86 -18.40
N ASN A 247 39.71 -62.63 -17.30
CA ASN A 247 40.84 -63.47 -16.90
C ASN A 247 40.37 -64.88 -16.49
N GLN A 248 39.24 -64.99 -15.78
CA GLN A 248 38.62 -66.29 -15.46
C GLN A 248 38.19 -67.03 -16.73
N LEU A 249 37.56 -66.34 -17.68
CA LEU A 249 37.16 -66.92 -18.98
C LEU A 249 38.39 -67.46 -19.74
N GLN A 250 39.46 -66.67 -19.86
CA GLN A 250 40.71 -67.10 -20.52
C GLN A 250 41.33 -68.33 -19.84
N TYR A 251 41.38 -68.35 -18.50
CA TYR A 251 41.86 -69.53 -17.77
C TYR A 251 41.01 -70.78 -18.05
N LEU A 252 39.68 -70.64 -18.08
CA LEU A 252 38.77 -71.73 -18.39
C LEU A 252 38.94 -72.20 -19.86
N GLU A 253 39.01 -71.30 -20.82
CA GLU A 253 39.28 -71.62 -22.23
C GLU A 253 40.59 -72.40 -22.39
N GLU A 254 41.68 -71.95 -21.76
CA GLU A 254 42.93 -72.69 -21.76
C GLU A 254 42.81 -74.07 -21.12
N THR A 255 42.09 -74.21 -19.99
CA THR A 255 41.89 -75.53 -19.36
C THR A 255 41.13 -76.47 -20.28
N VAL A 256 40.08 -75.99 -20.96
CA VAL A 256 39.31 -76.76 -21.93
C VAL A 256 40.17 -77.16 -23.13
N ILE A 257 41.01 -76.25 -23.65
CA ILE A 257 41.95 -76.54 -24.75
C ILE A 257 43.01 -77.57 -24.29
N ARG A 258 43.54 -77.45 -23.07
CA ARG A 258 44.52 -78.39 -22.49
C ARG A 258 43.90 -79.78 -22.30
N GLU A 259 42.70 -79.88 -21.74
CA GLU A 259 42.00 -81.15 -21.56
C GLU A 259 41.56 -81.77 -22.89
N ARG A 260 41.12 -80.96 -23.87
CA ARG A 260 40.85 -81.44 -25.23
C ARG A 260 42.10 -82.05 -25.87
N LYS A 261 43.25 -81.36 -25.81
CA LYS A 261 44.54 -81.89 -26.30
C LYS A 261 44.95 -83.20 -25.59
N LYS A 262 44.69 -83.35 -24.28
CA LYS A 262 44.93 -84.62 -23.55
C LYS A 262 44.00 -85.74 -24.05
N ARG A 263 42.71 -85.46 -24.21
CA ARG A 263 41.70 -86.42 -24.72
C ARG A 263 42.02 -86.84 -26.15
N ASP A 264 42.38 -85.90 -27.03
CA ASP A 264 42.76 -86.19 -28.42
C ASP A 264 43.98 -87.12 -28.48
N ARG A 265 45.02 -86.87 -27.66
CA ARG A 265 46.19 -87.77 -27.51
C ARG A 265 45.76 -89.17 -27.07
N TYR A 266 44.96 -89.27 -25.99
CA TYR A 266 44.47 -90.55 -25.48
C TYR A 266 43.66 -91.32 -26.54
N ILE A 267 42.78 -90.64 -27.27
CA ILE A 267 42.01 -91.21 -28.39
C ILE A 267 42.95 -91.70 -29.50
N THR A 268 43.99 -90.95 -29.87
CA THR A 268 44.97 -91.41 -30.87
C THR A 268 45.76 -92.64 -30.41
N ASP A 269 46.13 -92.72 -29.13
CA ASP A 269 46.84 -93.89 -28.58
C ASP A 269 45.91 -95.11 -28.48
N CYS A 270 44.63 -94.91 -28.15
CA CYS A 270 43.63 -95.98 -28.20
C CYS A 270 43.38 -96.49 -29.62
N LYS A 271 43.33 -95.58 -30.62
CA LYS A 271 43.23 -95.97 -32.05
C LYS A 271 44.43 -96.79 -32.49
N LYS A 272 45.66 -96.35 -32.18
CA LYS A 272 46.89 -97.13 -32.48
C LYS A 272 46.86 -98.53 -31.87
N ARG A 273 46.55 -98.65 -30.57
CA ARG A 273 46.44 -99.97 -29.91
C ARG A 273 45.32 -100.84 -30.49
N ALA A 274 44.22 -100.24 -30.96
CA ALA A 274 43.15 -100.96 -31.64
C ALA A 274 43.58 -101.43 -33.04
N GLU A 275 44.31 -100.62 -33.81
CA GLU A 275 44.90 -100.99 -35.10
C GLU A 275 45.98 -102.08 -34.94
N GLU A 276 46.86 -101.97 -33.94
CA GLU A 276 47.84 -103.01 -33.58
C GLU A 276 47.16 -104.32 -33.21
N LYS A 277 46.12 -104.29 -32.36
CA LYS A 277 45.32 -105.47 -32.02
C LYS A 277 44.54 -106.01 -33.22
N LYS A 278 44.05 -105.16 -34.12
CA LYS A 278 43.40 -105.60 -35.37
C LYS A 278 44.42 -106.33 -36.26
N LEU A 279 45.63 -105.80 -36.42
CA LEU A 279 46.71 -106.46 -37.16
C LEU A 279 47.16 -107.77 -36.50
N GLN A 280 47.16 -107.85 -35.18
CA GLN A 280 47.42 -109.10 -34.44
C GLN A 280 46.26 -110.10 -34.61
N ASN A 281 45.01 -109.68 -34.48
CA ASN A 281 43.85 -110.53 -34.72
C ASN A 281 43.79 -111.00 -36.18
N GLU A 282 44.03 -110.15 -37.17
CA GLU A 282 44.15 -110.59 -38.57
C GLU A 282 45.34 -111.54 -38.80
N ARG A 283 46.38 -111.55 -37.96
CA ARG A 283 47.45 -112.57 -37.99
C ARG A 283 47.05 -113.85 -37.27
N MET A 284 46.24 -113.76 -36.21
CA MET A 284 45.76 -114.89 -35.42
C MET A 284 44.57 -115.59 -36.08
N GLU A 285 43.64 -114.87 -36.70
CA GLU A 285 42.51 -115.39 -37.47
C GLU A 285 42.99 -116.16 -38.71
N ARG A 286 44.08 -115.71 -39.34
CA ARG A 286 44.85 -116.48 -40.35
C ARG A 286 45.52 -117.75 -39.80
N LYS A 287 45.48 -117.99 -38.48
CA LYS A 287 45.95 -119.21 -37.79
C LYS A 287 44.80 -120.02 -37.15
N THR A 288 43.80 -119.36 -36.55
CA THR A 288 42.69 -119.97 -35.78
C THR A 288 41.47 -120.35 -36.61
N GLN A 289 41.53 -120.22 -37.94
CA GLN A 289 40.63 -120.95 -38.86
C GLN A 289 40.91 -122.47 -38.92
N ARG A 290 41.72 -123.03 -38.02
CA ARG A 290 42.02 -124.48 -37.94
C ARG A 290 41.67 -125.18 -36.62
N ASP A 291 41.50 -124.46 -35.52
CA ASP A 291 41.33 -125.08 -34.19
C ASP A 291 40.11 -124.51 -33.44
N HIS A 292 38.93 -125.09 -33.69
CA HIS A 292 37.81 -125.12 -32.73
C HIS A 292 36.96 -126.38 -32.94
N VAL A 293 37.45 -127.50 -32.41
CA VAL A 293 36.75 -128.79 -32.35
C VAL A 293 36.77 -129.25 -30.89
N LEU A 294 35.57 -129.47 -30.34
CA LEU A 294 35.23 -130.29 -29.15
C LEU A 294 36.00 -130.05 -27.84
N LEU A 295 35.26 -129.72 -26.77
CA LEU A 295 34.94 -130.74 -25.76
C LEU A 295 33.75 -130.31 -24.87
N GLN A 296 32.72 -131.14 -24.80
CA GLN A 296 31.87 -131.26 -23.61
C GLN A 296 32.48 -132.32 -22.70
N SER A 297 32.28 -132.19 -21.38
CA SER A 297 32.15 -133.35 -20.49
C SER A 297 31.55 -132.91 -19.15
N GLU A 298 30.38 -133.44 -18.82
CA GLU A 298 29.81 -133.40 -17.47
C GLU A 298 30.43 -134.51 -16.59
N GLU A 299 29.98 -134.53 -15.33
CA GLU A 299 29.93 -135.69 -14.40
C GLU A 299 31.18 -135.97 -13.52
N THR A 300 31.07 -136.42 -12.25
CA THR A 300 29.90 -136.72 -11.37
C THR A 300 30.28 -136.77 -9.86
N ILE A 301 29.25 -136.55 -9.00
CA ILE A 301 28.92 -137.27 -7.74
C ILE A 301 29.77 -137.15 -6.43
N GLN A 302 29.02 -136.78 -5.36
CA GLN A 302 29.12 -137.06 -3.90
C GLN A 302 30.48 -136.87 -3.18
N ASP A 303 30.50 -136.13 -2.05
CA ASP A 303 30.13 -136.73 -0.76
C ASP A 303 29.58 -135.74 0.32
N HIS A 304 29.13 -136.29 1.45
CA HIS A 304 28.94 -135.71 2.80
C HIS A 304 27.62 -134.95 3.14
N LEU A 305 26.66 -135.72 3.66
CA LEU A 305 25.31 -135.28 4.08
C LEU A 305 25.18 -134.76 5.53
N ARG A 306 26.26 -134.32 6.18
CA ARG A 306 26.20 -133.62 7.48
C ARG A 306 26.72 -132.17 7.44
N HIS A 307 27.54 -131.82 6.44
CA HIS A 307 27.96 -130.43 6.20
C HIS A 307 26.82 -129.60 5.56
N LYS A 308 25.90 -130.26 4.82
CA LYS A 308 24.86 -129.57 4.03
C LYS A 308 23.89 -128.70 4.83
N GLU A 309 23.56 -129.00 6.08
CA GLU A 309 22.56 -128.19 6.81
C GLU A 309 23.16 -126.86 7.31
N GLU A 310 24.40 -126.90 7.81
CA GLU A 310 25.17 -125.71 8.16
C GLU A 310 25.58 -124.93 6.91
N GLU A 311 25.98 -125.60 5.83
CA GLU A 311 26.19 -124.97 4.53
C GLU A 311 24.92 -124.35 3.96
N LEU A 312 23.74 -124.98 4.09
CA LEU A 312 22.49 -124.39 3.60
C LEU A 312 22.13 -123.14 4.43
N ARG A 313 22.38 -123.13 5.74
CA ARG A 313 22.23 -121.92 6.58
C ARG A 313 23.26 -120.84 6.20
N GLN A 314 24.52 -121.19 5.96
CA GLN A 314 25.56 -120.25 5.52
C GLN A 314 25.29 -119.72 4.11
N ARG A 315 24.92 -120.58 3.15
CA ARG A 315 24.52 -120.20 1.78
C ARG A 315 23.24 -119.37 1.78
N TRP A 316 22.27 -119.66 2.64
CA TRP A 316 21.06 -118.85 2.80
C TRP A 316 21.37 -117.48 3.41
N SER A 317 22.20 -117.44 4.46
CA SER A 317 22.69 -116.18 5.05
C SER A 317 23.52 -115.37 4.06
N MET A 318 24.34 -116.03 3.23
CA MET A 318 25.15 -115.42 2.18
C MET A 318 24.28 -114.88 1.05
N TYR A 319 23.27 -115.64 0.62
CA TYR A 319 22.26 -115.20 -0.35
C TYR A 319 21.43 -114.01 0.17
N GLN A 320 20.98 -114.05 1.43
CA GLN A 320 20.30 -112.92 2.06
C GLN A 320 21.20 -111.68 2.11
N MET A 321 22.47 -111.86 2.48
CA MET A 321 23.47 -110.79 2.49
C MET A 321 23.71 -110.23 1.08
N GLU A 322 23.84 -111.10 0.07
CA GLU A 322 24.02 -110.74 -1.33
C GLU A 322 22.81 -110.00 -1.91
N VAL A 323 21.58 -110.41 -1.57
CA VAL A 323 20.34 -109.71 -1.96
C VAL A 323 20.25 -108.33 -1.29
N ILE A 324 20.63 -108.20 -0.01
CA ILE A 324 20.68 -106.91 0.69
C ILE A 324 21.74 -106.00 0.06
N PHE A 325 22.94 -106.53 -0.19
CA PHE A 325 24.02 -105.79 -0.84
C PHE A 325 23.72 -105.47 -2.31
N GLY A 326 22.96 -106.31 -3.03
CA GLY A 326 22.45 -106.03 -4.37
C GLY A 326 21.54 -104.80 -4.37
N LYS A 327 20.54 -104.76 -3.49
CA LYS A 327 19.69 -103.57 -3.29
C LYS A 327 20.49 -102.33 -2.94
N PHE A 328 21.55 -102.46 -2.12
CA PHE A 328 22.48 -101.36 -1.84
C PHE A 328 23.29 -100.94 -3.07
N LYS A 329 23.82 -101.89 -3.86
CA LYS A 329 24.54 -101.61 -5.11
C LYS A 329 23.66 -100.85 -6.10
N ASP A 330 22.41 -101.27 -6.26
CA ASP A 330 21.44 -100.63 -7.16
C ASP A 330 21.09 -99.21 -6.68
N ALA A 331 20.76 -99.05 -5.39
CA ALA A 331 20.44 -97.75 -4.80
C ALA A 331 21.64 -96.77 -4.79
N THR A 332 22.87 -97.28 -4.67
CA THR A 332 24.08 -96.44 -4.63
C THR A 332 24.75 -96.28 -6.01
N GLY A 333 24.33 -97.04 -7.03
CA GLY A 333 24.95 -97.09 -8.36
C GLY A 333 26.41 -97.56 -8.32
N VAL A 334 26.67 -98.74 -7.74
CA VAL A 334 28.02 -99.32 -7.56
C VAL A 334 28.05 -100.79 -7.98
N ALA A 335 29.02 -101.19 -8.80
CA ALA A 335 29.14 -102.58 -9.26
C ALA A 335 29.65 -103.58 -8.19
N GLU A 336 30.48 -103.12 -7.24
CA GLU A 336 31.17 -103.95 -6.25
C GLU A 336 30.77 -103.59 -4.82
N THR A 337 30.61 -104.59 -3.95
CA THR A 337 30.10 -104.42 -2.58
C THR A 337 30.99 -103.51 -1.73
N HIS A 338 32.31 -103.65 -1.85
CA HIS A 338 33.26 -102.86 -1.07
C HIS A 338 33.28 -101.37 -1.44
N SER A 339 32.98 -101.00 -2.69
CA SER A 339 32.92 -99.59 -3.08
C SER A 339 31.63 -98.88 -2.61
N VAL A 340 30.57 -99.61 -2.23
CA VAL A 340 29.42 -99.05 -1.48
C VAL A 340 29.89 -98.56 -0.11
N VAL A 341 30.63 -99.39 0.64
CA VAL A 341 31.16 -99.05 1.97
C VAL A 341 32.08 -97.82 1.90
N ARG A 342 33.00 -97.77 0.92
CA ARG A 342 33.86 -96.60 0.71
C ARG A 342 33.07 -95.32 0.41
N ARG A 343 32.00 -95.41 -0.38
CA ARG A 343 31.16 -94.25 -0.73
C ARG A 343 30.35 -93.76 0.47
N PHE A 344 29.85 -94.65 1.32
CA PHE A 344 29.24 -94.31 2.61
C PHE A 344 30.21 -93.62 3.57
N LEU A 345 31.44 -94.15 3.72
CA LEU A 345 32.46 -93.54 4.58
C LEU A 345 32.85 -92.14 4.09
N ALA A 346 33.03 -91.96 2.78
CA ALA A 346 33.30 -90.64 2.18
C ALA A 346 32.11 -89.67 2.28
N GLN A 347 30.87 -90.17 2.32
CA GLN A 347 29.67 -89.34 2.52
C GLN A 347 29.43 -88.96 3.99
N GLY A 348 30.05 -89.65 4.96
CA GLY A 348 29.91 -89.32 6.37
C GLY A 348 30.39 -87.90 6.70
N GLU A 349 31.54 -87.50 6.15
CA GLU A 349 32.10 -86.16 6.33
C GLU A 349 31.26 -85.06 5.64
N THR A 350 30.72 -85.35 4.45
CA THR A 350 29.85 -84.38 3.75
C THR A 350 28.49 -84.25 4.43
N PHE A 351 27.97 -85.32 5.03
CA PHE A 351 26.75 -85.29 5.83
C PHE A 351 26.92 -84.46 7.11
N THR A 352 28.00 -84.67 7.88
CA THR A 352 28.25 -83.86 9.09
C THR A 352 28.49 -82.39 8.76
N GLN A 353 29.18 -82.09 7.65
CA GLN A 353 29.35 -80.72 7.17
C GLN A 353 28.01 -80.07 6.77
N LEU A 354 27.12 -80.81 6.09
CA LEU A 354 25.78 -80.31 5.74
C LEU A 354 24.87 -80.13 6.96
N GLU A 355 24.96 -81.01 7.97
CA GLU A 355 24.26 -80.81 9.23
C GLU A 355 24.78 -79.59 10.00
N ALA A 356 26.09 -79.33 10.00
CA ALA A 356 26.67 -78.14 10.60
C ALA A 356 26.17 -76.87 9.89
N LEU A 357 26.27 -76.81 8.56
CA LEU A 357 25.74 -75.71 7.75
C LEU A 357 24.23 -75.52 7.95
N LYS A 358 23.45 -76.60 8.11
CA LYS A 358 22.02 -76.51 8.45
C LYS A 358 21.81 -75.85 9.81
N LYS A 359 22.53 -76.30 10.86
CA LYS A 359 22.44 -75.73 12.22
C LYS A 359 22.85 -74.25 12.23
N ASP A 360 23.88 -73.87 11.49
CA ASP A 360 24.34 -72.48 11.38
C ASP A 360 23.32 -71.60 10.64
N ASN A 361 22.69 -72.12 9.57
CA ASN A 361 21.59 -71.45 8.88
C ASN A 361 20.34 -71.30 9.77
N GLU A 362 20.00 -72.31 10.58
CA GLU A 362 18.90 -72.23 11.55
C GLU A 362 19.18 -71.18 12.65
N GLN A 363 20.42 -71.11 13.15
CA GLN A 363 20.83 -70.10 14.13
C GLN A 363 20.84 -68.68 13.56
N THR A 364 21.39 -68.48 12.36
CA THR A 364 21.39 -67.15 11.71
C THR A 364 19.97 -66.69 11.37
N LEU A 365 19.11 -67.59 10.89
CA LEU A 365 17.68 -67.31 10.66
C LEU A 365 16.93 -66.97 11.95
N ALA A 366 17.28 -67.60 13.09
CA ALA A 366 16.74 -67.24 14.39
C ALA A 366 17.18 -65.83 14.85
N LYS A 367 18.48 -65.49 14.70
CA LYS A 367 19.03 -64.16 15.00
C LYS A 367 18.35 -63.07 14.15
N LEU A 368 18.29 -63.27 12.84
CA LEU A 368 17.64 -62.33 11.90
C LEU A 368 16.15 -62.14 12.20
N LYS A 369 15.44 -63.17 12.67
CA LYS A 369 14.04 -63.02 13.14
C LYS A 369 13.94 -62.14 14.39
N GLN A 370 14.85 -62.29 15.36
CA GLN A 370 14.89 -61.46 16.56
C GLN A 370 15.27 -60.00 16.24
N GLU A 371 16.27 -59.80 15.38
CA GLU A 371 16.68 -58.47 14.90
C GLU A 371 15.56 -57.78 14.15
N LYS A 372 14.86 -58.49 13.25
CA LYS A 372 13.65 -57.97 12.58
C LYS A 372 12.58 -57.53 13.59
N GLN A 373 12.30 -58.33 14.62
CA GLN A 373 11.32 -57.97 15.64
C GLN A 373 11.73 -56.73 16.45
N ARG A 374 13.02 -56.61 16.82
CA ARG A 374 13.56 -55.42 17.49
C ARG A 374 13.43 -54.17 16.62
N LEU A 375 13.88 -54.24 15.37
CA LEU A 375 13.79 -53.12 14.41
C LEU A 375 12.33 -52.72 14.12
N GLN A 376 11.39 -53.68 14.13
CA GLN A 376 9.96 -53.36 14.02
C GLN A 376 9.44 -52.59 15.25
N GLN A 377 9.82 -53.01 16.46
CA GLN A 377 9.45 -52.30 17.70
C GLN A 377 10.07 -50.91 17.80
N GLU A 378 11.34 -50.75 17.40
CA GLU A 378 12.02 -49.46 17.33
C GLU A 378 11.34 -48.52 16.32
N LEU A 379 10.95 -49.03 15.15
CA LEU A 379 10.25 -48.27 14.13
C LEU A 379 8.82 -47.88 14.55
N GLU A 380 8.11 -48.74 15.28
CA GLU A 380 6.81 -48.41 15.88
C GLU A 380 6.97 -47.33 16.97
N ALA A 381 7.95 -47.49 17.87
CA ALA A 381 8.26 -46.49 18.90
C ALA A 381 8.62 -45.13 18.29
N LEU A 382 9.44 -45.10 17.23
CA LEU A 382 9.81 -43.86 16.53
C LEU A 382 8.62 -43.20 15.81
N LYS A 383 7.75 -43.98 15.16
CA LYS A 383 6.54 -43.45 14.53
C LYS A 383 5.62 -42.77 15.55
N TYR A 384 5.28 -43.47 16.62
CA TYR A 384 4.30 -42.95 17.59
C TYR A 384 4.88 -41.89 18.55
N SER A 385 6.19 -41.90 18.82
CA SER A 385 6.85 -40.82 19.60
C SER A 385 7.11 -39.56 18.77
N GLY A 386 7.41 -39.69 17.48
CA GLY A 386 7.52 -38.57 16.55
C GLY A 386 6.24 -37.73 16.54
N ASP A 387 5.10 -38.35 16.26
CA ASP A 387 3.81 -37.66 16.20
C ASP A 387 3.44 -37.01 17.55
N ALA A 388 3.67 -37.71 18.68
CA ALA A 388 3.38 -37.17 20.01
C ALA A 388 4.26 -35.95 20.36
N THR A 389 5.54 -35.95 19.98
CA THR A 389 6.43 -34.80 20.19
C THR A 389 6.08 -33.62 19.28
N LEU A 390 5.73 -33.87 18.01
CA LEU A 390 5.27 -32.83 17.09
C LEU A 390 3.98 -32.16 17.57
N VAL A 391 2.97 -32.92 17.99
CA VAL A 391 1.72 -32.36 18.55
C VAL A 391 1.99 -31.57 19.84
N SER A 392 2.93 -32.01 20.69
CA SER A 392 3.35 -31.26 21.89
C SER A 392 4.09 -29.95 21.55
N GLN A 393 4.84 -29.92 20.45
CA GLN A 393 5.51 -28.71 19.98
C GLN A 393 4.52 -27.73 19.33
N GLN A 394 3.59 -28.23 18.51
CA GLN A 394 2.53 -27.42 17.89
C GLN A 394 1.66 -26.74 18.95
N LYS A 395 1.19 -27.47 19.97
CA LYS A 395 0.42 -26.86 21.08
C LYS A 395 1.19 -25.75 21.80
N ARG A 396 2.48 -25.95 22.08
CA ARG A 396 3.32 -24.90 22.68
C ARG A 396 3.54 -23.72 21.74
N GLN A 397 3.58 -23.92 20.43
CA GLN A 397 3.63 -22.81 19.46
C GLN A 397 2.31 -22.03 19.44
N GLU A 398 1.16 -22.72 19.47
CA GLU A 398 -0.17 -22.10 19.56
C GLU A 398 -0.34 -21.32 20.87
N GLU A 399 0.08 -21.87 22.01
CA GLU A 399 0.09 -21.19 23.31
C GLU A 399 0.97 -19.92 23.29
N MET A 400 2.19 -20.01 22.75
CA MET A 400 3.09 -18.85 22.63
C MET A 400 2.57 -17.79 21.66
N GLN A 401 1.94 -18.19 20.55
CA GLN A 401 1.27 -17.27 19.63
C GLN A 401 0.06 -16.59 20.28
N GLY A 402 -0.73 -17.32 21.05
CA GLY A 402 -1.83 -16.76 21.85
C GLY A 402 -1.34 -15.75 22.87
N HIS A 403 -0.27 -16.06 23.61
CA HIS A 403 0.36 -15.11 24.53
C HIS A 403 0.85 -13.86 23.82
N LEU A 404 1.54 -14.00 22.69
CA LEU A 404 2.02 -12.87 21.88
C LEU A 404 0.85 -11.97 21.43
N GLN A 405 -0.24 -12.55 20.91
CA GLN A 405 -1.44 -11.79 20.54
C GLN A 405 -2.08 -11.07 21.75
N THR A 406 -2.10 -11.68 22.93
CA THR A 406 -2.63 -11.00 24.13
C THR A 406 -1.75 -9.84 24.59
N GLU A 407 -0.42 -9.95 24.45
CA GLU A 407 0.49 -8.84 24.76
C GLU A 407 0.45 -7.73 23.69
N GLU A 408 0.31 -8.06 22.41
CA GLU A 408 0.04 -7.07 21.35
C GLU A 408 -1.25 -6.29 21.63
N GLN A 409 -2.33 -6.98 22.02
CA GLN A 409 -3.58 -6.33 22.42
C GLN A 409 -3.41 -5.43 23.66
N ARG A 410 -2.61 -5.84 24.65
CA ARG A 410 -2.27 -5.02 25.82
C ARG A 410 -1.48 -3.78 25.43
N LEU A 411 -0.46 -3.91 24.57
CA LEU A 411 0.33 -2.79 24.06
C LEU A 411 -0.56 -1.79 23.32
N ASN A 412 -1.43 -2.26 22.43
CA ASN A 412 -2.38 -1.41 21.71
C ASN A 412 -3.34 -0.67 22.65
N GLN A 413 -3.85 -1.33 23.70
CA GLN A 413 -4.69 -0.69 24.71
C GLN A 413 -3.94 0.39 25.51
N VAL A 414 -2.69 0.13 25.90
CA VAL A 414 -1.84 1.10 26.62
C VAL A 414 -1.47 2.28 25.71
N GLN A 415 -1.17 2.03 24.44
CA GLN A 415 -0.93 3.10 23.45
C GLN A 415 -2.18 3.96 23.25
N GLU A 416 -3.37 3.37 23.12
CA GLU A 416 -4.60 4.14 22.98
C GLU A 416 -4.91 4.97 24.24
N GLN A 417 -4.67 4.40 25.43
CA GLN A 417 -4.77 5.15 26.69
C GLN A 417 -3.77 6.31 26.76
N LEU A 418 -2.53 6.10 26.34
CA LEU A 418 -1.50 7.14 26.27
C LEU A 418 -1.88 8.25 25.27
N GLU A 419 -2.37 7.90 24.08
CA GLU A 419 -2.84 8.90 23.12
C GLU A 419 -4.04 9.70 23.65
N ARG A 420 -5.00 9.04 24.30
CA ARG A 420 -6.15 9.70 24.93
C ARG A 420 -5.69 10.68 26.01
N THR A 421 -4.79 10.27 26.91
CA THR A 421 -4.27 11.15 27.97
C THR A 421 -3.46 12.31 27.40
N LEU A 422 -2.58 12.09 26.43
CA LEU A 422 -1.83 13.15 25.73
C LEU A 422 -2.74 14.16 25.06
N ARG A 423 -3.79 13.72 24.34
CA ARG A 423 -4.79 14.62 23.72
C ARG A 423 -5.53 15.44 24.78
N THR A 424 -5.95 14.82 25.90
CA THR A 424 -6.57 15.58 27.01
C THR A 424 -5.61 16.58 27.64
N MET A 425 -4.34 16.22 27.81
CA MET A 425 -3.30 17.10 28.37
C MET A 425 -3.05 18.31 27.47
N GLN A 426 -3.02 18.12 26.15
CA GLN A 426 -2.90 19.21 25.17
C GLN A 426 -4.11 20.17 25.23
N ILE A 427 -5.33 19.63 25.33
CA ILE A 427 -6.55 20.43 25.50
C ILE A 427 -6.50 21.22 26.81
N VAL A 428 -6.11 20.59 27.92
CA VAL A 428 -5.98 21.25 29.22
C VAL A 428 -4.91 22.34 29.17
N ARG A 429 -3.72 22.07 28.59
CA ARG A 429 -2.65 23.05 28.36
C ARG A 429 -3.18 24.28 27.61
N GLY A 430 -3.76 24.09 26.43
CA GLY A 430 -4.32 25.19 25.65
C GLY A 430 -5.42 25.96 26.40
N SER A 431 -6.29 25.26 27.13
CA SER A 431 -7.33 25.91 27.93
C SER A 431 -6.78 26.77 29.07
N LEU A 432 -5.71 26.32 29.74
CA LEU A 432 -5.03 27.04 30.81
C LEU A 432 -4.21 28.22 30.25
N GLU A 433 -3.53 28.05 29.11
CA GLU A 433 -2.82 29.14 28.41
C GLU A 433 -3.80 30.24 27.98
N HIS A 434 -4.96 29.87 27.41
CA HIS A 434 -6.03 30.82 27.07
C HIS A 434 -6.63 31.52 28.30
N LEU A 435 -6.79 30.81 29.42
CA LEU A 435 -7.32 31.36 30.67
C LEU A 435 -6.30 32.30 31.33
N ALA A 436 -5.03 31.91 31.42
CA ALA A 436 -3.94 32.76 31.88
C ALA A 436 -3.83 34.04 31.04
N SER A 437 -3.93 33.94 29.72
CA SER A 437 -3.93 35.08 28.80
C SER A 437 -5.06 36.08 29.10
N LYS A 438 -6.29 35.61 29.36
CA LYS A 438 -7.42 36.46 29.78
C LYS A 438 -7.21 37.09 31.17
N LEU A 439 -6.52 36.39 32.07
CA LEU A 439 -6.26 36.84 33.44
C LEU A 439 -4.97 37.68 33.58
N ASN A 440 -4.29 38.03 32.48
CA ASN A 440 -3.05 38.81 32.50
C ASN A 440 -3.18 40.21 33.12
N HIS A 441 -4.39 40.77 33.20
CA HIS A 441 -4.63 42.08 33.80
C HIS A 441 -4.74 42.06 35.34
N ILE A 442 -4.75 40.87 35.96
CA ILE A 442 -4.87 40.70 37.41
C ILE A 442 -3.46 40.48 37.97
N THR A 443 -2.93 41.50 38.65
CA THR A 443 -1.65 41.42 39.34
C THR A 443 -1.81 40.64 40.65
N VAL A 444 -1.19 39.47 40.73
CA VAL A 444 -1.13 38.65 41.94
C VAL A 444 0.19 38.92 42.65
N ASN A 445 0.12 39.41 43.88
CA ASN A 445 1.29 39.66 44.73
C ASN A 445 1.69 38.35 45.46
N GLY A 446 2.09 37.33 44.68
CA GLY A 446 2.47 36.00 45.14
C GLY A 446 3.78 35.52 44.50
N LEU A 447 4.44 34.53 45.11
CA LEU A 447 5.77 34.03 44.69
C LEU A 447 5.79 33.41 43.27
N ALA A 448 4.63 33.14 42.68
CA ALA A 448 4.47 32.65 41.32
C ALA A 448 4.33 33.77 40.27
N GLY A 449 4.10 35.03 40.67
CA GLY A 449 3.77 36.13 39.76
C GLY A 449 4.92 36.69 38.91
N GLU A 450 6.17 36.47 39.31
CA GLU A 450 7.36 37.07 38.69
C GLU A 450 8.22 36.10 37.85
N LYS A 451 7.91 34.80 37.87
CA LYS A 451 8.66 33.80 37.08
C LYS A 451 7.93 33.55 35.77
N GLU A 452 8.52 33.98 34.65
CA GLU A 452 8.13 33.49 33.33
C GLU A 452 8.27 31.97 33.33
N LEU A 453 7.14 31.27 33.18
CA LEU A 453 7.09 29.81 33.18
C LEU A 453 7.68 29.30 31.86
N ASP A 454 8.78 28.55 31.95
CA ASP A 454 9.43 27.95 30.79
C ASP A 454 8.48 26.93 30.11
N PRO A 455 8.06 27.15 28.86
CA PRO A 455 7.08 26.30 28.17
C PRO A 455 7.57 24.89 27.84
N ASP A 456 8.87 24.60 28.02
CA ASP A 456 9.50 23.30 27.79
C ASP A 456 9.83 22.53 29.10
N ALA A 457 9.57 23.14 30.28
CA ALA A 457 9.75 22.48 31.57
C ALA A 457 8.68 21.40 31.81
N GLY A 458 9.07 20.24 32.34
CA GLY A 458 8.14 19.14 32.66
C GLY A 458 7.03 19.54 33.65
N ASP A 459 7.33 20.46 34.57
CA ASP A 459 6.40 20.98 35.58
C ASP A 459 5.58 22.19 35.08
N TYR A 460 5.66 22.55 33.79
CA TYR A 460 4.97 23.72 33.22
C TYR A 460 3.46 23.69 33.46
N LEU A 461 2.81 22.55 33.21
CA LEU A 461 1.34 22.43 33.29
C LEU A 461 0.81 22.54 34.74
N PRO A 462 1.39 21.84 35.75
CA PRO A 462 1.06 22.08 37.16
C PRO A 462 1.29 23.53 37.60
N ASN A 463 2.44 24.13 37.25
CA ASN A 463 2.77 25.50 37.65
C ASN A 463 1.83 26.54 37.01
N LEU A 464 1.43 26.33 35.75
CA LEU A 464 0.44 27.16 35.06
C LEU A 464 -0.95 27.05 35.70
N LEU A 465 -1.34 25.85 36.14
CA LEU A 465 -2.60 25.63 36.84
C LEU A 465 -2.64 26.40 38.18
N VAL A 466 -1.58 26.31 38.99
CA VAL A 466 -1.45 27.07 40.25
C VAL A 466 -1.49 28.58 40.00
N LEU A 467 -0.78 29.08 38.99
CA LEU A 467 -0.80 30.51 38.63
C LEU A 467 -2.20 30.99 38.20
N VAL A 468 -2.94 30.16 37.48
CA VAL A 468 -4.33 30.45 37.09
C VAL A 468 -5.27 30.42 38.30
N GLU A 469 -5.11 29.45 39.21
CA GLU A 469 -5.87 29.36 40.46
C GLU A 469 -5.66 30.60 41.34
N GLU A 470 -4.41 31.02 41.57
CA GLU A 470 -4.12 32.24 42.34
C GLU A 470 -4.74 33.50 41.70
N LYS A 471 -4.68 33.62 40.36
CA LYS A 471 -5.32 34.73 39.62
C LYS A 471 -6.84 34.70 39.72
N LEU A 472 -7.47 33.52 39.69
CA LEU A 472 -8.92 33.37 39.85
C LEU A 472 -9.39 33.69 41.28
N LEU A 473 -8.65 33.25 42.30
CA LEU A 473 -8.93 33.59 43.70
C LEU A 473 -8.78 35.10 43.94
N GLN A 474 -7.80 35.74 43.31
CA GLN A 474 -7.62 37.20 43.41
C GLN A 474 -8.72 37.97 42.66
N LEU A 475 -9.17 37.49 41.49
CA LEU A 475 -10.35 38.00 40.80
C LEU A 475 -11.60 37.89 41.69
N GLN A 476 -11.80 36.73 42.34
CA GLN A 476 -12.95 36.51 43.22
C GLN A 476 -12.98 37.53 44.37
N ARG A 477 -11.86 37.76 45.05
CA ARG A 477 -11.75 38.79 46.11
C ARG A 477 -12.03 40.20 45.60
N GLN A 478 -11.63 40.53 44.37
CA GLN A 478 -11.96 41.82 43.74
C GLN A 478 -13.47 41.92 43.46
N LEU A 479 -14.09 40.86 42.96
CA LEU A 479 -15.54 40.79 42.71
C LEU A 479 -16.38 40.81 44.00
N GLU A 480 -15.91 40.19 45.09
CA GLU A 480 -16.60 40.20 46.40
C GLU A 480 -16.82 41.60 46.99
N SER A 481 -16.04 42.60 46.55
CA SER A 481 -16.19 44.00 46.95
C SER A 481 -17.14 44.84 46.06
N HIS A 482 -17.72 44.26 45.01
CA HIS A 482 -18.59 44.95 44.06
C HIS A 482 -19.91 44.19 43.85
N ASP A 483 -21.06 44.88 43.76
CA ASP A 483 -22.30 44.21 43.36
C ASP A 483 -22.28 43.90 41.85
N VAL A 484 -21.91 42.67 41.54
CA VAL A 484 -21.87 42.13 40.18
C VAL A 484 -23.23 42.24 39.48
N SER A 485 -24.33 42.18 40.22
CA SER A 485 -25.70 42.29 39.66
C SER A 485 -25.99 43.70 39.16
N GLU A 486 -25.50 44.72 39.87
CA GLU A 486 -25.66 46.13 39.50
C GLU A 486 -24.69 46.51 38.36
N MET A 487 -23.43 46.04 38.41
CA MET A 487 -22.49 46.21 37.30
C MET A 487 -22.98 45.58 36.00
N LEU A 488 -23.57 44.37 36.03
CA LEU A 488 -24.10 43.72 34.83
C LEU A 488 -25.32 44.47 34.25
N ARG A 489 -26.12 45.13 35.09
CA ARG A 489 -27.18 46.05 34.62
C ARG A 489 -26.56 47.28 33.95
N HIS A 490 -25.56 47.90 34.55
CA HIS A 490 -24.85 49.05 33.95
C HIS A 490 -24.07 48.72 32.67
N ILE A 491 -23.61 47.48 32.50
CA ILE A 491 -23.01 47.02 31.25
C ILE A 491 -24.08 46.79 30.16
N ALA A 492 -25.29 46.39 30.55
CA ALA A 492 -26.45 46.28 29.66
C ALA A 492 -27.11 47.64 29.34
N ASP A 493 -26.85 48.68 30.14
CA ASP A 493 -27.36 50.02 29.89
C ASP A 493 -26.82 50.58 28.55
N ARG A 494 -27.76 51.03 27.71
CA ARG A 494 -27.49 51.43 26.33
C ARG A 494 -26.53 52.62 26.21
N GLU A 495 -26.47 53.46 27.24
CA GLU A 495 -25.58 54.62 27.33
C GLU A 495 -24.12 54.19 27.53
N PHE A 496 -23.87 53.14 28.33
CA PHE A 496 -22.53 52.59 28.55
C PHE A 496 -21.95 52.02 27.26
N LEU A 497 -22.74 51.22 26.52
CA LEU A 497 -22.36 50.69 25.21
C LEU A 497 -22.04 51.80 24.19
N THR A 498 -22.86 52.85 24.16
CA THR A 498 -22.62 54.02 23.28
C THR A 498 -21.35 54.77 23.66
N SER A 499 -21.04 54.87 24.96
CA SER A 499 -19.79 55.49 25.46
C SER A 499 -18.54 54.66 25.14
N LEU A 500 -18.69 53.33 25.05
CA LEU A 500 -17.64 52.40 24.64
C LEU A 500 -17.39 52.46 23.13
N GLU A 501 -18.43 52.52 22.31
CA GLU A 501 -18.31 52.70 20.85
C GLU A 501 -17.50 53.95 20.49
N GLY A 502 -17.70 55.06 21.23
CA GLY A 502 -16.94 56.29 21.06
C GLY A 502 -15.46 56.24 21.47
N LYS A 503 -14.99 55.16 22.10
CA LYS A 503 -13.60 54.99 22.59
C LYS A 503 -12.84 53.85 21.91
N LEU A 504 -13.36 53.29 20.81
CA LEU A 504 -12.73 52.18 20.11
C LEU A 504 -11.47 52.61 19.32
N PRO A 505 -10.39 51.79 19.29
CA PRO A 505 -9.19 52.09 18.50
C PRO A 505 -9.45 52.19 16.99
N LEU A 506 -8.67 53.02 16.29
CA LEU A 506 -8.81 53.28 14.85
C LEU A 506 -8.66 52.06 13.92
N TYR A 507 -8.07 50.97 14.42
CA TYR A 507 -7.88 49.70 13.70
C TYR A 507 -8.94 48.64 14.03
N ASN A 508 -10.04 49.02 14.69
CA ASN A 508 -11.09 48.08 15.07
C ASN A 508 -11.86 47.56 13.83
N THR A 509 -11.85 46.25 13.62
CA THR A 509 -12.48 45.55 12.50
C THR A 509 -13.90 45.05 12.79
N ARG A 510 -14.52 45.43 13.91
CA ARG A 510 -15.90 45.06 14.25
C ARG A 510 -16.88 45.55 13.18
N ILE A 511 -17.56 44.60 12.55
CA ILE A 511 -18.65 44.86 11.60
C ILE A 511 -19.89 45.30 12.40
N THR A 512 -20.43 46.47 12.10
CA THR A 512 -21.70 46.93 12.64
C THR A 512 -22.86 46.16 12.02
N LEU A 513 -23.26 45.06 12.65
CA LEU A 513 -24.47 44.33 12.28
C LEU A 513 -25.70 45.23 12.50
N PRO A 514 -26.56 45.42 11.49
CA PRO A 514 -27.82 46.13 11.68
C PRO A 514 -28.65 45.43 12.76
N VAL A 515 -29.07 46.18 13.79
CA VAL A 515 -29.99 45.67 14.82
C VAL A 515 -31.23 45.11 14.11
N ALA A 516 -31.54 43.83 14.35
CA ALA A 516 -32.43 43.02 13.53
C ALA A 516 -33.83 43.62 13.31
N GLY A 517 -33.95 44.41 12.25
CA GLY A 517 -35.22 44.94 11.77
C GLY A 517 -35.92 43.91 10.91
N ILE A 518 -36.95 43.27 11.47
CA ILE A 518 -38.04 42.57 10.76
C ILE A 518 -37.55 41.53 9.73
N LYS A 519 -37.45 40.26 10.19
CA LYS A 519 -37.39 39.01 9.41
C LYS A 519 -37.35 39.20 7.88
N ASP A 520 -36.15 39.13 7.32
CA ASP A 520 -35.96 39.12 5.88
C ASP A 520 -36.55 37.84 5.29
N LYS A 521 -37.60 37.97 4.46
CA LYS A 521 -38.35 36.85 3.88
C LYS A 521 -37.75 36.39 2.54
N PHE A 522 -36.43 36.41 2.44
CA PHE A 522 -35.69 36.08 1.21
C PHE A 522 -34.66 34.97 1.37
N PHE A 523 -34.56 34.39 2.57
CA PHE A 523 -33.94 33.08 2.78
C PHE A 523 -35.04 32.09 3.17
N ASP A 524 -35.82 31.68 2.17
CA ASP A 524 -36.44 30.36 2.21
C ASP A 524 -35.32 29.31 2.13
N GLU A 525 -35.49 28.20 2.82
CA GLU A 525 -34.49 27.16 2.99
C GLU A 525 -34.25 26.42 1.65
N GLU A 526 -33.19 26.77 0.92
CA GLU A 526 -32.55 25.77 0.05
C GLU A 526 -31.84 24.76 0.96
N GLU A 527 -32.64 23.78 1.37
CA GLU A 527 -32.21 22.52 1.97
C GLU A 527 -31.13 21.91 1.06
N SER A 528 -29.87 22.01 1.50
CA SER A 528 -28.71 21.50 0.78
C SER A 528 -28.72 19.97 0.82
N GLU A 529 -29.57 19.35 0.00
CA GLU A 529 -29.52 17.91 -0.26
C GLU A 529 -28.08 17.52 -0.64
N ASP A 530 -27.60 16.44 -0.02
CA ASP A 530 -26.26 15.90 -0.20
C ASP A 530 -25.93 15.70 -1.69
N ASP A 531 -25.06 16.56 -2.24
CA ASP A 531 -24.45 16.36 -3.57
C ASP A 531 -23.36 15.25 -3.54
N ASN A 532 -23.62 14.21 -2.74
CA ASN A 532 -22.97 12.89 -2.78
C ASN A 532 -23.49 12.07 -3.98
N ILE A 533 -23.58 12.71 -5.15
CA ILE A 533 -23.86 12.04 -6.42
C ILE A 533 -22.65 11.19 -6.78
N VAL A 534 -22.69 9.92 -6.38
CA VAL A 534 -21.74 8.90 -6.84
C VAL A 534 -21.82 8.83 -8.36
N VAL A 535 -20.85 9.47 -9.03
CA VAL A 535 -20.81 9.63 -10.48
C VAL A 535 -20.78 8.25 -11.15
N THR A 536 -21.95 7.77 -11.54
CA THR A 536 -22.10 6.41 -12.04
C THR A 536 -21.31 6.28 -13.34
N ARG A 537 -20.71 5.10 -13.58
CA ARG A 537 -19.90 4.81 -14.79
C ARG A 537 -20.56 5.22 -16.12
N ALA A 538 -21.90 5.25 -16.16
CA ALA A 538 -22.67 5.77 -17.29
C ALA A 538 -22.57 7.30 -17.47
N ALA A 539 -22.67 8.09 -16.40
CA ALA A 539 -22.51 9.54 -16.44
C ALA A 539 -21.10 9.94 -16.93
N PHE A 540 -20.06 9.26 -16.45
CA PHE A 540 -18.69 9.48 -16.90
C PHE A 540 -18.50 9.16 -18.40
N LYS A 541 -19.10 8.06 -18.89
CA LYS A 541 -19.14 7.72 -20.32
C LYS A 541 -19.90 8.77 -21.15
N MET A 542 -21.04 9.26 -20.66
CA MET A 542 -21.80 10.31 -21.36
C MET A 542 -21.02 11.63 -21.42
N HIS A 543 -20.25 11.96 -20.37
CA HIS A 543 -19.42 13.16 -20.36
C HIS A 543 -18.21 13.02 -21.30
N SER A 544 -17.51 11.88 -21.31
CA SER A 544 -16.41 11.64 -22.24
C SER A 544 -16.89 11.56 -23.70
N GLN A 545 -18.05 10.97 -23.96
CA GLN A 545 -18.63 10.93 -25.30
C GLN A 545 -19.04 12.34 -25.79
N LYS A 546 -19.65 13.18 -24.94
CA LYS A 546 -19.91 14.59 -25.26
C LYS A 546 -18.63 15.37 -25.60
N LEU A 547 -17.53 15.10 -24.89
CA LEU A 547 -16.20 15.68 -25.18
C LEU A 547 -15.64 15.23 -26.54
N ILE A 548 -15.81 13.95 -26.89
CA ILE A 548 -15.40 13.39 -28.18
C ILE A 548 -16.25 13.98 -29.32
N GLU A 549 -17.57 14.09 -29.14
CA GLU A 549 -18.50 14.70 -30.11
C GLU A 549 -18.26 16.20 -30.30
N ALA A 550 -17.89 16.93 -29.23
CA ALA A 550 -17.48 18.33 -29.33
C ALA A 550 -16.18 18.51 -30.11
N ARG A 551 -15.22 17.58 -29.98
CA ARG A 551 -13.98 17.57 -30.79
C ARG A 551 -14.21 17.11 -32.23
N SER A 552 -15.08 16.13 -32.48
CA SER A 552 -15.35 15.64 -33.84
C SER A 552 -16.07 16.68 -34.72
N LYS A 553 -16.98 17.48 -34.14
CA LYS A 553 -17.64 18.61 -34.81
C LYS A 553 -16.68 19.72 -35.28
N LYS A 554 -15.50 19.85 -34.66
CA LYS A 554 -14.44 20.77 -35.17
C LYS A 554 -13.66 20.21 -36.36
N ARG A 555 -13.71 18.90 -36.64
CA ARG A 555 -12.90 18.24 -37.68
C ARG A 555 -13.59 18.13 -39.05
N SER A 556 -14.88 18.42 -39.16
CA SER A 556 -15.65 18.34 -40.42
C SER A 556 -15.67 19.63 -41.26
N ARG A 557 -15.15 20.75 -40.76
CA ARG A 557 -15.00 22.01 -41.51
C ARG A 557 -13.63 22.12 -42.20
N SER A 558 -13.35 21.21 -43.13
CA SER A 558 -12.30 21.38 -44.15
C SER A 558 -12.53 20.46 -45.35
N ARG A 559 -13.38 20.91 -46.29
CA ARG A 559 -13.39 20.55 -47.72
C ARG A 559 -14.55 21.22 -48.46
N ARG A 560 -14.29 22.41 -49.05
CA ARG A 560 -14.84 22.86 -50.34
C ARG A 560 -14.23 24.21 -50.73
N SER A 561 -14.15 24.43 -52.05
CA SER A 561 -13.37 25.45 -52.79
C SER A 561 -11.88 25.41 -52.46
#